data_AF-A0A3Q2DST0-F1
#
_entry.id   AF-A0A3Q2DST0-F1
#
_cell.length_a   1.000
_cell.length_b   1.000
_cell.length_c   1.000
_cell.angle_alpha   90.00
_cell.angle_beta   90.00
_cell.angle_gamma   90.00
#
_symmetry.space_group_name_H-M   'P 1'
#
loop_
_entity.id
_entity.type
_entity.pdbx_description
1 polymer ?
#
loop_
_entity_poly.entity_id
_entity_poly.type
_entity_poly.pdbx_seq_one_letter_code
_entity_poly.pdbx_strand_id
1 'polypeptide(L)'
;MAYFIQMHIVNKRKDLTLEEAVGTADGLAVLGFFIEPTNSGKSDSHSPPPGEEPNTGSEHDMKAWKTLTDYLSAIKNISSEVEVTHEISIDDLLGHVNRESYFRYSGSLTTPLCNEAVVWTVFKESIKVDHELMAMFPKHAGYHDVFRPRQALHSRKVLTTAAATVPGPVLFYLLLSCLFLFPCYNPP
;
A
#
# COMPACT_ATOMS: atom_id res chain seq x y z
N MET A 1 1.12 -0.84 24.73
CA MET A 1 0.30 -0.15 23.72
C MET A 1 0.93 -0.44 22.38
N ALA A 2 0.20 -1.07 21.45
CA ALA A 2 0.68 -1.22 20.09
C ALA A 2 0.52 0.14 19.40
N TYR A 3 1.63 0.77 19.02
CA TYR A 3 1.57 1.97 18.20
C TYR A 3 1.11 1.55 16.81
N PHE A 4 -0.09 1.97 16.45
CA PHE A 4 -0.61 1.81 15.09
C PHE A 4 -0.49 3.17 14.42
N ILE A 5 0.41 3.28 13.46
CA ILE A 5 0.52 4.46 12.59
C ILE A 5 -0.16 4.10 11.27
N GLN A 6 -0.67 5.11 10.57
CA GLN A 6 -1.13 4.95 9.20
C GLN A 6 -0.41 5.95 8.30
N MET A 7 0.17 5.47 7.21
CA MET A 7 0.76 6.33 6.17
C MET A 7 -0.27 6.56 5.06
N HIS A 8 -0.39 7.81 4.60
CA HIS A 8 -1.21 8.21 3.47
C HIS A 8 -0.33 8.78 2.35
N ILE A 9 -0.31 8.11 1.19
CA ILE A 9 0.29 8.66 -0.03
C ILE A 9 -0.86 9.28 -0.85
N VAL A 10 -0.86 10.61 -0.95
CA VAL A 10 -1.94 11.39 -1.56
C VAL A 10 -1.59 11.73 -3.01
N ASN A 11 -2.46 11.35 -3.93
CA ASN A 11 -2.31 11.60 -5.36
C ASN A 11 -3.47 12.47 -5.86
N LYS A 12 -3.16 13.43 -6.72
CA LYS A 12 -4.15 14.29 -7.37
C LYS A 12 -4.41 13.78 -8.79
N ARG A 13 -5.66 13.80 -9.25
CA ARG A 13 -6.00 13.53 -10.65
C ARG A 13 -5.20 14.47 -11.57
N LYS A 14 -4.65 13.91 -12.66
CA LYS A 14 -3.66 14.62 -13.49
C LYS A 14 -4.26 15.80 -14.26
N ASP A 15 -5.52 15.68 -14.63
CA ASP A 15 -6.30 16.63 -15.44
C ASP A 15 -6.86 17.82 -14.66
N LEU A 16 -6.81 17.80 -13.33
CA LEU A 16 -7.38 18.84 -12.47
C LEU A 16 -6.30 19.70 -11.80
N THR A 17 -6.61 20.95 -11.47
CA THR A 17 -5.88 21.69 -10.44
C THR A 17 -6.19 21.12 -9.05
N LEU A 18 -5.42 21.50 -8.02
CA LEU A 18 -5.72 21.04 -6.66
C LEU A 18 -7.08 21.57 -6.17
N GLU A 19 -7.40 22.83 -6.48
CA GLU A 19 -8.68 23.48 -6.15
C GLU A 19 -9.87 22.71 -6.74
N GLU A 20 -9.78 22.32 -8.01
CA GLU A 20 -10.83 21.53 -8.67
C GLU A 20 -10.89 20.11 -8.12
N ALA A 21 -9.73 19.51 -7.82
CA ALA A 21 -9.65 18.15 -7.29
C ALA A 21 -10.33 18.02 -5.93
N VAL A 22 -10.17 18.99 -5.03
CA VAL A 22 -10.85 18.96 -3.72
C VAL A 22 -12.37 19.20 -3.81
N GLY A 23 -12.86 19.71 -4.93
CA GLY A 23 -14.29 19.84 -5.23
C GLY A 23 -14.88 18.66 -6.01
N THR A 24 -14.06 17.71 -6.45
CA THR A 24 -14.45 16.61 -7.35
C THR A 24 -14.43 15.28 -6.62
N ALA A 25 -15.50 14.48 -6.71
CA ALA A 25 -15.69 13.26 -5.92
C ALA A 25 -14.56 12.22 -6.04
N ASP A 26 -13.85 12.19 -7.17
CA ASP A 26 -12.71 11.34 -7.48
C ASP A 26 -11.45 12.15 -7.84
N GLY A 27 -11.39 13.41 -7.40
CA GLY A 27 -10.28 14.32 -7.70
C GLY A 27 -8.97 13.92 -7.01
N LEU A 28 -9.05 13.16 -5.91
CA LEU A 28 -7.92 12.63 -5.17
C LEU A 28 -7.97 11.11 -5.05
N ALA A 29 -6.80 10.48 -5.06
CA ALA A 29 -6.62 9.07 -4.72
C ALA A 29 -5.64 8.96 -3.54
N VAL A 30 -6.05 8.30 -2.47
CA VAL A 30 -5.20 8.10 -1.28
C VAL A 30 -4.88 6.62 -1.11
N LEU A 31 -3.59 6.31 -1.05
CA LEU A 31 -3.08 4.99 -0.70
C LEU A 31 -2.79 4.96 0.80
N GLY A 32 -3.49 4.11 1.54
CA GLY A 32 -3.38 3.97 2.98
C GLY A 32 -2.71 2.66 3.39
N PHE A 33 -1.64 2.75 4.17
CA PHE A 33 -0.91 1.61 4.73
C PHE A 33 -0.92 1.68 6.25
N PHE A 34 -1.34 0.60 6.90
CA PHE A 34 -1.13 0.45 8.34
C PHE A 34 0.34 0.12 8.61
N ILE A 35 0.88 0.66 9.70
CA ILE A 35 2.23 0.41 10.17
C ILE A 35 2.14 -0.16 11.57
N GLU A 36 2.79 -1.30 11.78
CA GLU A 36 2.81 -2.04 13.03
C GLU A 36 4.24 -2.32 13.47
N PRO A 37 4.50 -2.41 14.79
CA PRO A 37 5.83 -2.71 15.27
C PRO A 37 6.25 -4.12 14.84
N THR A 38 7.50 -4.29 14.48
CA THR A 38 8.12 -5.60 14.35
C THR A 38 8.11 -6.30 15.70
N ASN A 39 7.67 -7.57 15.76
CA ASN A 39 7.69 -8.34 17.00
C ASN A 39 9.14 -8.74 17.34
N SER A 40 9.87 -7.91 18.08
CA SER A 40 11.21 -8.21 18.59
C SER A 40 11.25 -9.24 19.75
N GLY A 41 10.12 -9.92 20.03
CA GLY A 41 9.95 -10.84 21.15
C GLY A 41 10.27 -12.32 20.88
N LYS A 42 10.69 -12.69 19.68
CA LYS A 42 11.32 -13.98 19.41
C LYS A 42 12.47 -13.75 18.45
N SER A 43 13.71 -13.93 18.91
CA SER A 43 14.70 -14.49 18.02
C SER A 43 14.11 -15.82 17.57
N ASP A 44 13.55 -15.88 16.36
CA ASP A 44 13.36 -17.16 15.73
C ASP A 44 14.76 -17.72 15.55
N SER A 45 15.15 -18.60 16.47
CA SER A 45 16.27 -19.53 16.31
C SER A 45 15.88 -20.60 15.28
N HIS A 46 15.35 -20.17 14.15
CA HIS A 46 15.23 -20.95 12.93
C HIS A 46 16.26 -20.34 11.99
N SER A 47 17.46 -20.92 12.02
CA SER A 47 18.36 -20.81 10.87
C SER A 47 17.54 -21.14 9.61
N PRO A 48 17.64 -20.35 8.52
CA PRO A 48 16.97 -20.68 7.28
C PRO A 48 17.37 -22.10 6.84
N PRO A 49 16.45 -22.85 6.21
CA PRO A 49 16.83 -24.10 5.53
C PRO A 49 18.01 -23.84 4.58
N PRO A 50 18.95 -24.78 4.39
CA PRO A 50 20.06 -24.58 3.49
C PRO A 50 19.51 -24.39 2.06
N GLY A 51 19.56 -23.17 1.53
CA GLY A 51 19.05 -22.81 0.20
C GLY A 51 18.12 -21.60 0.15
N GLU A 52 17.68 -21.05 1.28
CA GLU A 52 17.04 -19.72 1.31
C GLU A 52 18.11 -18.63 1.41
N GLU A 53 18.18 -17.78 0.39
CA GLU A 53 18.95 -16.53 0.39
C GLU A 53 18.58 -15.70 1.65
N PRO A 54 19.54 -15.00 2.28
CA PRO A 54 19.21 -14.10 3.38
C PRO A 54 18.14 -13.10 2.92
N ASN A 55 17.16 -12.81 3.78
CA ASN A 55 16.14 -11.77 3.56
C ASN A 55 16.81 -10.37 3.51
N THR A 56 17.52 -10.08 2.41
CA THR A 56 18.18 -8.82 2.09
C THR A 56 17.21 -7.63 2.07
N GLY A 57 15.93 -7.93 1.82
CA GLY A 57 14.83 -6.97 1.91
C GLY A 57 14.65 -6.34 3.30
N SER A 58 14.75 -7.14 4.36
CA SER A 58 14.51 -6.64 5.73
C SER A 58 15.56 -5.64 6.20
N GLU A 59 16.80 -5.76 5.71
CA GLU A 59 17.90 -4.86 6.06
C GLU A 59 17.77 -3.53 5.30
N HIS A 60 17.37 -3.60 4.03
CA HIS A 60 17.18 -2.42 3.20
C HIS A 60 15.94 -1.59 3.61
N ASP A 61 14.80 -2.26 3.85
CA ASP A 61 13.56 -1.61 4.31
C ASP A 61 13.81 -0.86 5.63
N MET A 62 14.57 -1.49 6.55
CA MET A 62 14.96 -0.89 7.82
C MET A 62 15.84 0.36 7.62
N LYS A 63 16.69 0.40 6.59
CA LYS A 63 17.53 1.56 6.27
C LYS A 63 16.69 2.76 5.84
N ALA A 64 15.68 2.57 4.99
CA ALA A 64 14.82 3.67 4.55
C ALA A 64 14.05 4.31 5.72
N TRP A 65 13.51 3.48 6.62
CA TRP A 65 12.83 3.98 7.83
C TRP A 65 13.78 4.70 8.77
N LYS A 66 14.99 4.17 9.02
CA LYS A 66 16.03 4.86 9.81
C LYS A 66 16.33 6.24 9.23
N THR A 67 16.68 6.29 7.94
CA THR A 67 16.99 7.54 7.24
C THR A 67 15.85 8.54 7.32
N LEU A 68 14.59 8.12 7.10
CA LEU A 68 13.44 9.01 7.24
C LEU A 68 13.32 9.58 8.64
N THR A 69 13.43 8.71 9.66
CA THR A 69 13.23 9.12 11.05
C THR A 69 14.36 9.98 11.62
N ASP A 70 15.57 9.90 11.07
CA ASP A 70 16.72 10.73 11.50
C ASP A 70 16.41 12.23 11.32
N TYR A 71 15.65 12.58 10.28
CA TYR A 71 15.20 13.96 10.02
C TYR A 71 14.25 14.51 11.09
N LEU A 72 13.51 13.65 11.81
CA LEU A 72 12.54 14.10 12.81
C LEU A 72 13.22 14.88 13.94
N SER A 73 14.47 14.57 14.26
CA SER A 73 15.25 15.27 15.29
C SER A 73 15.49 16.77 14.97
N ALA A 74 15.45 17.14 13.69
CA ALA A 74 15.61 18.51 13.22
C ALA A 74 14.30 19.30 13.25
N ILE A 75 13.15 18.63 13.28
CA ILE A 75 11.81 19.24 13.31
C ILE A 75 11.43 19.48 14.78
N LYS A 76 11.72 20.68 15.28
CA LYS A 76 11.54 21.01 16.71
C LYS A 76 10.28 21.81 17.02
N ASN A 77 9.75 22.53 16.03
CA ASN A 77 8.64 23.46 16.21
C ASN A 77 7.60 23.26 15.11
N ILE A 78 6.37 23.71 15.38
CA ILE A 78 5.35 23.85 14.34
C ILE A 78 5.92 24.76 13.24
N SER A 79 5.69 24.40 11.98
CA SER A 79 6.20 25.08 10.78
C SER A 79 7.73 25.05 10.59
N SER A 80 8.50 24.36 11.44
CA SER A 80 9.91 24.10 11.10
C SER A 80 9.99 23.07 9.99
N GLU A 81 10.82 23.34 9.00
CA GLU A 81 11.05 22.49 7.84
C GLU A 81 12.50 22.02 7.84
N VAL A 82 12.73 20.82 7.28
CA VAL A 82 14.06 20.28 7.04
C VAL A 82 14.11 19.74 5.61
N GLU A 83 15.19 20.05 4.90
CA GLU A 83 15.41 19.53 3.56
C GLU A 83 15.82 18.06 3.63
N VAL A 84 15.09 17.21 2.91
CA VAL A 84 15.43 15.78 2.78
C VAL A 84 16.47 15.64 1.67
N THR A 85 17.72 15.50 2.09
CA THR A 85 18.90 15.41 1.21
C THR A 85 19.31 13.98 0.84
N HIS A 86 18.93 12.99 1.64
CA HIS A 86 19.17 11.58 1.34
C HIS A 86 18.11 11.06 0.37
N GLU A 87 18.52 10.21 -0.56
CA GLU A 87 17.57 9.49 -1.41
C GLU A 87 16.76 8.50 -0.56
N ILE A 88 15.44 8.66 -0.58
CA ILE A 88 14.49 7.77 0.08
C ILE A 88 13.47 7.35 -0.97
N SER A 89 13.48 6.08 -1.36
CA SER A 89 12.43 5.53 -2.21
C SER A 89 11.17 5.33 -1.37
N ILE A 90 10.03 5.73 -1.93
CA ILE A 90 8.73 5.37 -1.33
C ILE A 90 8.56 3.85 -1.34
N ASP A 91 9.07 3.15 -2.35
CA ASP A 91 8.97 1.68 -2.43
C ASP A 91 9.72 1.02 -1.26
N ASP A 92 10.89 1.54 -0.88
CA ASP A 92 11.67 1.02 0.25
C ASP A 92 10.96 1.26 1.60
N LEU A 93 10.20 2.35 1.73
CA LEU A 93 9.37 2.59 2.92
C LEU A 93 8.18 1.63 3.01
N LEU A 94 7.69 1.16 1.85
CA LEU A 94 6.61 0.17 1.78
C LEU A 94 7.13 -1.26 1.99
N GLY A 95 8.37 -1.53 1.60
CA GLY A 95 8.98 -2.85 1.66
C GLY A 95 8.18 -3.89 0.87
N HIS A 96 8.07 -5.09 1.43
CA HIS A 96 7.46 -6.24 0.76
C HIS A 96 5.95 -6.42 0.95
N VAL A 97 5.22 -5.37 1.37
CA VAL A 97 3.76 -5.48 1.56
C VAL A 97 3.04 -5.89 0.27
N ASN A 98 2.05 -6.79 0.41
CA ASN A 98 1.22 -7.24 -0.69
C ASN A 98 0.31 -6.10 -1.20
N ARG A 99 0.71 -5.52 -2.33
CA ARG A 99 0.00 -4.44 -3.01
C ARG A 99 -1.15 -4.90 -3.90
N GLU A 100 -1.38 -6.20 -4.03
CA GLU A 100 -2.52 -6.77 -4.75
C GLU A 100 -3.73 -7.00 -3.84
N SER A 101 -3.57 -6.82 -2.51
CA SER A 101 -4.62 -7.06 -1.52
C SER A 101 -5.04 -5.77 -0.82
N TYR A 102 -6.17 -5.20 -1.22
CA TYR A 102 -6.65 -3.92 -0.68
C TYR A 102 -8.18 -3.81 -0.65
N PHE A 103 -8.67 -2.87 0.14
CA PHE A 103 -10.02 -2.34 0.10
C PHE A 103 -10.08 -1.04 -0.68
N ARG A 104 -11.15 -0.80 -1.45
CA ARG A 104 -11.35 0.45 -2.19
C ARG A 104 -12.73 1.03 -1.94
N TYR A 105 -12.84 2.32 -1.66
CA TYR A 105 -14.11 3.02 -1.44
C TYR A 105 -14.02 4.53 -1.70
N SER A 106 -15.15 5.18 -2.01
CA SER A 106 -15.24 6.64 -2.04
C SER A 106 -15.42 7.21 -0.64
N GLY A 107 -14.67 8.26 -0.31
CA GLY A 107 -14.67 8.89 1.00
C GLY A 107 -14.23 10.35 0.95
N SER A 108 -13.78 10.85 2.10
CA SER A 108 -13.37 12.24 2.27
C SER A 108 -11.93 12.38 2.74
N LEU A 109 -11.44 13.62 2.72
CA LEU A 109 -10.31 14.05 3.52
C LEU A 109 -10.57 13.75 5.01
N THR A 110 -9.52 13.36 5.74
CA THR A 110 -9.55 13.10 7.18
C THR A 110 -9.20 14.32 8.03
N THR A 111 -8.93 15.45 7.38
CA THR A 111 -8.56 16.76 7.95
C THR A 111 -9.71 17.77 7.74
N PRO A 112 -9.65 18.97 8.38
CA PRO A 112 -10.70 19.97 8.26
C PRO A 112 -11.14 20.26 6.82
N LEU A 113 -12.39 20.71 6.68
CA LEU A 113 -13.21 20.80 5.45
C LEU A 113 -13.78 19.47 4.94
N CYS A 114 -13.15 18.33 5.26
CA CYS A 114 -13.74 16.99 5.09
C CYS A 114 -14.31 16.71 3.68
N ASN A 115 -13.75 17.33 2.64
CA ASN A 115 -14.26 17.22 1.28
C ASN A 115 -14.40 15.75 0.85
N GLU A 116 -15.58 15.37 0.35
CA GLU A 116 -15.86 14.03 -0.21
C GLU A 116 -15.26 13.87 -1.61
N ALA A 117 -13.95 14.01 -1.71
CA ALA A 117 -13.19 14.10 -2.96
C ALA A 117 -12.21 12.93 -3.18
N VAL A 118 -12.24 11.93 -2.29
CA VAL A 118 -11.16 10.93 -2.19
C VAL A 118 -11.65 9.54 -2.58
N VAL A 119 -10.94 8.92 -3.51
CA VAL A 119 -10.96 7.47 -3.71
C VAL A 119 -9.88 6.85 -2.81
N TRP A 120 -10.31 6.14 -1.78
CA TRP A 120 -9.42 5.46 -0.84
C TRP A 120 -9.04 4.07 -1.36
N THR A 121 -7.75 3.73 -1.25
CA THR A 121 -7.20 2.37 -1.38
C THR A 121 -6.47 2.04 -0.10
N VAL A 122 -6.99 1.10 0.71
CA VAL A 122 -6.40 0.72 1.99
C VAL A 122 -5.87 -0.71 1.88
N PHE A 123 -4.54 -0.87 2.00
CA PHE A 123 -3.88 -2.17 1.87
C PHE A 123 -4.12 -3.03 3.11
N LYS A 124 -4.30 -4.35 2.90
CA LYS A 124 -4.64 -5.28 3.98
C LYS A 124 -3.42 -5.70 4.80
N GLU A 125 -2.26 -5.78 4.15
CA GLU A 125 -1.00 -6.08 4.82
C GLU A 125 -0.38 -4.80 5.40
N SER A 126 0.11 -4.90 6.62
CA SER A 126 0.76 -3.80 7.33
C SER A 126 2.27 -3.79 7.07
N ILE A 127 2.83 -2.59 7.00
CA ILE A 127 4.28 -2.37 7.00
C ILE A 127 4.80 -2.66 8.41
N LYS A 128 5.89 -3.43 8.51
CA LYS A 128 6.54 -3.75 9.79
C LYS A 128 7.73 -2.84 9.98
N VAL A 129 7.72 -2.06 11.07
CA VAL A 129 8.77 -1.09 11.39
C VAL A 129 9.23 -1.31 12.82
N ASP A 130 10.51 -1.06 13.09
CA ASP A 130 11.00 -1.11 14.46
C ASP A 130 10.24 -0.11 15.35
N HIS A 131 9.87 -0.58 16.55
CA HIS A 131 9.06 0.19 17.49
C HIS A 131 9.74 1.51 17.91
N GLU A 132 11.06 1.53 18.07
CA GLU A 132 11.81 2.73 18.44
C GLU A 132 11.74 3.79 17.35
N LEU A 133 11.81 3.37 16.08
CA LEU A 133 11.65 4.28 14.93
C LEU A 133 10.22 4.84 14.87
N MET A 134 9.20 4.02 15.09
CA MET A 134 7.81 4.48 15.17
C MET A 134 7.59 5.48 16.31
N ALA A 135 8.23 5.24 17.46
CA ALA A 135 8.12 6.13 18.62
C ALA A 135 8.80 7.49 18.41
N MET A 136 9.67 7.65 17.41
CA MET A 136 10.30 8.93 17.09
C MET A 136 9.29 9.97 16.61
N PHE A 137 8.24 9.58 15.89
CA PHE A 137 7.22 10.51 15.38
C PHE A 137 6.52 11.29 16.51
N PRO A 138 5.82 10.64 17.47
CA PRO A 138 5.19 11.39 18.56
C PRO A 138 6.23 12.08 19.47
N LYS A 139 7.40 11.47 19.68
CA LYS A 139 8.47 12.04 20.53
C LYS A 139 9.00 13.37 20.00
N HIS A 140 9.23 13.47 18.69
CA HIS A 140 9.82 14.66 18.07
C HIS A 140 8.77 15.66 17.59
N ALA A 141 7.66 15.20 17.01
CA ALA A 141 6.60 16.10 16.54
C ALA A 141 5.79 16.70 17.70
N GLY A 142 5.79 16.07 18.88
CA GLY A 142 5.04 16.54 20.05
C GLY A 142 3.53 16.37 19.95
N TYR A 143 3.06 15.59 18.97
CA TYR A 143 1.65 15.31 18.76
C TYR A 143 1.33 13.84 19.02
N HIS A 144 0.21 13.63 19.69
CA HIS A 144 -0.36 12.32 19.98
C HIS A 144 -1.80 12.29 19.47
N ASP A 145 -2.32 11.10 19.21
CA ASP A 145 -3.72 10.89 18.83
C ASP A 145 -4.17 11.72 17.60
N VAL A 146 -3.25 11.92 16.64
CA VAL A 146 -3.52 12.65 15.38
C VAL A 146 -4.27 11.74 14.41
N PHE A 147 -5.51 11.43 14.74
CA PHE A 147 -6.40 10.63 13.90
C PHE A 147 -7.84 11.14 13.97
N ARG A 148 -8.58 10.96 12.88
CA ARG A 148 -10.02 11.20 12.84
C ARG A 148 -10.76 9.92 13.31
N PRO A 149 -11.77 10.01 14.19
CA PRO A 149 -12.57 8.84 14.58
C PRO A 149 -13.22 8.17 13.36
N ARG A 150 -13.48 6.86 13.46
CA ARG A 150 -14.20 6.12 12.41
C ARG A 150 -15.56 6.77 12.15
N GLN A 151 -15.87 6.95 10.88
CA GLN A 151 -17.13 7.54 10.44
C GLN A 151 -18.10 6.43 10.02
N ALA A 152 -19.41 6.69 10.13
CA ALA A 152 -20.43 5.72 9.74
C ALA A 152 -20.29 5.34 8.26
N LEU A 153 -20.47 4.05 7.93
CA LEU A 153 -20.38 3.57 6.55
C LEU A 153 -21.50 4.14 5.67
N HIS A 154 -22.68 4.38 6.26
CA HIS A 154 -23.92 4.68 5.55
C HIS A 154 -24.19 3.65 4.45
N SER A 155 -24.57 4.09 3.26
CA SER A 155 -24.88 3.21 2.11
C SER A 155 -23.68 2.96 1.19
N ARG A 156 -22.46 3.36 1.60
CA ARG A 156 -21.26 3.22 0.75
C ARG A 156 -20.86 1.76 0.62
N LYS A 157 -20.44 1.38 -0.59
CA LYS A 157 -19.89 0.05 -0.86
C LYS A 157 -18.37 0.09 -0.70
N VAL A 158 -17.84 -0.90 0.01
CA VAL A 158 -16.39 -1.15 0.09
C VAL A 158 -16.09 -2.32 -0.84
N LEU A 159 -15.25 -2.07 -1.84
CA LEU A 159 -14.75 -3.08 -2.74
C LEU A 159 -13.51 -3.73 -2.13
N THR A 160 -13.25 -4.99 -2.45
CA THR A 160 -12.00 -5.68 -2.13
C THR A 160 -11.46 -6.31 -3.39
N THR A 161 -10.14 -6.47 -3.48
CA THR A 161 -9.56 -7.35 -4.49
C THR A 161 -10.07 -8.78 -4.28
N ALA A 162 -10.49 -9.42 -5.37
CA ALA A 162 -10.94 -10.81 -5.36
C ALA A 162 -9.73 -11.73 -5.20
N ALA A 163 -9.87 -12.81 -4.44
CA ALA A 163 -8.89 -13.89 -4.52
C ALA A 163 -8.86 -14.39 -5.97
N ALA A 164 -7.67 -14.58 -6.55
CA ALA A 164 -7.55 -15.29 -7.81
C ALA A 164 -8.16 -16.68 -7.61
N THR A 165 -9.37 -16.90 -8.10
CA THR A 165 -9.89 -18.25 -8.28
C THR A 165 -8.99 -18.88 -9.31
N VAL A 166 -8.10 -19.77 -8.86
CA VAL A 166 -7.33 -20.64 -9.75
C VAL A 166 -8.35 -21.22 -10.75
N PRO A 167 -8.20 -21.00 -12.07
CA PRO A 167 -9.07 -21.69 -13.01
C PRO A 167 -8.83 -23.18 -12.75
N GLY A 168 -9.89 -23.92 -12.41
CA GLY A 168 -9.84 -25.38 -12.45
C GLY A 168 -9.26 -25.82 -13.80
N PRO A 169 -8.69 -27.04 -13.89
CA PRO A 169 -7.88 -27.46 -15.02
C PRO A 169 -8.60 -27.13 -16.33
N VAL A 170 -8.01 -26.20 -17.09
CA VAL A 170 -8.50 -25.86 -18.43
C VAL A 170 -8.25 -27.10 -19.27
N LEU A 171 -9.28 -27.93 -19.45
CA LEU A 171 -9.26 -29.01 -20.41
C LEU A 171 -9.12 -28.38 -21.80
N PHE A 172 -7.90 -28.34 -22.31
CA PHE A 172 -7.63 -28.04 -23.71
C PHE A 172 -8.22 -29.17 -24.55
N TYR A 173 -9.47 -29.02 -24.98
CA TYR A 173 -9.97 -29.82 -26.09
C TYR A 173 -9.22 -29.35 -27.34
N LEU A 174 -8.18 -30.10 -27.72
CA LEU A 174 -7.61 -30.05 -29.05
C LEU A 174 -8.74 -30.41 -30.02
N LEU A 175 -9.38 -29.40 -30.59
CA LEU A 175 -10.23 -29.58 -31.77
C LEU A 175 -9.32 -30.02 -32.91
N LEU A 176 -9.21 -31.34 -33.06
CA LEU A 176 -8.62 -31.98 -34.22
C LEU A 176 -9.52 -31.63 -35.41
N SER A 177 -9.15 -30.57 -36.14
CA SER A 177 -9.79 -30.20 -37.39
C SER A 177 -9.71 -31.38 -38.34
N CYS A 178 -10.83 -32.07 -38.53
CA CYS A 178 -11.01 -33.03 -39.61
C CYS A 178 -10.87 -32.27 -40.93
N LEU A 179 -9.68 -32.33 -41.51
CA LEU A 179 -9.49 -31.99 -42.92
C LEU A 179 -10.16 -33.10 -43.74
N PHE A 180 -11.42 -32.85 -44.11
CA PHE A 180 -12.06 -33.60 -45.17
C PHE A 180 -11.31 -33.29 -46.47
N LEU A 181 -10.42 -34.19 -46.87
CA LEU A 181 -9.92 -34.27 -48.23
C LEU A 181 -11.09 -34.74 -49.10
N PHE A 182 -11.70 -33.81 -49.84
CA PHE A 182 -12.53 -34.15 -50.99
C PHE A 182 -11.60 -34.48 -52.17
N PRO A 183 -11.58 -35.72 -52.70
CA PRO A 183 -10.98 -35.96 -54.00
C PRO A 183 -11.94 -35.45 -55.08
N CYS A 184 -11.46 -34.54 -55.92
CA CYS A 184 -12.10 -34.21 -57.19
C CYS A 184 -12.13 -35.48 -58.06
N TYR A 185 -13.32 -35.93 -58.44
CA TYR A 185 -13.54 -36.95 -59.46
C TYR A 185 -14.20 -36.27 -60.66
N ASN A 186 -13.57 -36.41 -61.83
CA ASN A 186 -14.03 -35.86 -63.11
C ASN A 186 -14.26 -37.04 -64.08
N PRO A 187 -15.46 -37.25 -64.62
CA PRO A 187 -15.69 -38.20 -65.71
C PRO A 187 -15.74 -37.49 -67.09
N PRO A 188 -15.61 -38.24 -68.20
CA PRO A 188 -15.32 -37.70 -69.54
C PRO A 188 -16.44 -36.87 -70.17
#